data_AF-A0A3D0HGW8-F1
#
_entry.id   AF-A0A3D0HGW8-F1
#
_cell.length_a   1.000
_cell.length_b   1.000
_cell.length_c   1.000
_cell.angle_alpha   90.00
_cell.angle_beta   90.00
_cell.angle_gamma   90.00
#
_symmetry.space_group_name_H-M   'P 1'
#
loop_
_entity.id
_entity.type
_entity.pdbx_description
1 polymer ?
#
loop_
_entity_poly.entity_id
_entity_poly.type
_entity_poly.pdbx_seq_one_letter_code
_entity_poly.pdbx_strand_id
1 'polypeptide(L)'
;MVAGLEVVLADGSVILTGTEPAGAAGPDLTSLFIGSEGTLGIITKVWLRAHPLPSCTKKAAFRFKSFAAAVETMRSAVRHGATPAVLRLYDERESKRSHGGDG
;
A
#
# COMPACT_ATOMS: atom_id res chain seq x y z
N MET A 1 -3.06 6.90 2.19
CA MET A 1 -4.00 6.11 3.03
C MET A 1 -4.26 6.84 4.34
N VAL A 2 -3.22 7.12 5.12
CA VAL A 2 -3.31 8.00 6.30
C VAL A 2 -3.60 9.43 5.86
N ALA A 3 -4.56 10.07 6.53
CA ALA A 3 -4.94 11.47 6.35
C ALA A 3 -4.49 12.36 7.51
N GLY A 4 -4.29 11.78 8.70
CA GLY A 4 -3.81 12.47 9.89
C GLY A 4 -3.66 11.51 11.06
N LEU A 5 -3.00 11.98 12.12
CA LEU A 5 -2.67 11.20 13.33
C LEU A 5 -2.87 12.04 14.59
N GLU A 6 -3.25 11.39 15.69
CA GLU A 6 -3.13 11.90 17.05
C GLU A 6 -1.96 11.18 17.70
N VAL A 7 -1.00 11.92 18.22
CA VAL A 7 0.21 11.36 18.82
C VAL A 7 0.46 11.98 20.19
N VAL A 8 0.72 11.13 21.17
CA VAL A 8 1.22 11.52 22.50
C VAL A 8 2.74 11.50 22.48
N LEU A 9 3.38 12.63 22.74
CA LEU A 9 4.84 12.77 22.80
C LEU A 9 5.40 12.35 24.17
N ALA A 10 6.73 12.27 24.27
CA ALA A 10 7.42 11.82 25.48
C ALA A 10 7.15 12.72 26.71
N ASP A 11 6.87 14.01 26.48
CA ASP A 11 6.48 14.97 27.52
C ASP A 11 4.99 14.90 27.90
N GLY A 12 4.23 13.98 27.30
CA GLY A 12 2.80 13.82 27.49
C GLY A 12 1.93 14.77 26.67
N SER A 13 2.53 15.67 25.87
CA SER A 13 1.77 16.55 24.99
C SER A 13 1.09 15.76 23.87
N VAL A 14 -0.09 16.23 23.45
CA VAL A 14 -0.86 15.63 22.35
C VAL A 14 -0.79 16.54 21.14
N ILE A 15 -0.35 15.99 20.02
CA ILE A 15 -0.34 16.71 18.73
C ILE A 15 -1.30 16.05 17.74
N LEU A 16 -1.83 16.88 16.84
CA LEU A 16 -2.63 16.46 15.70
C LEU A 16 -1.88 16.78 14.41
N THR A 17 -1.85 15.83 13.49
CA THR A 17 -1.23 15.98 12.16
C THR A 17 -2.30 15.85 11.06
N GLY A 18 -2.00 16.36 9.87
CA GLY A 18 -2.93 16.29 8.73
C GLY A 18 -4.12 17.26 8.81
N THR A 19 -4.08 18.20 9.77
CA THR A 19 -5.07 19.29 9.93
C THR A 19 -4.78 20.49 9.03
N GLU A 20 -3.58 20.55 8.46
CA GLU A 20 -3.07 21.73 7.78
C GLU A 20 -3.53 21.84 6.32
N PRO A 21 -3.76 23.07 5.80
CA PRO A 21 -4.02 23.29 4.39
C PRO A 21 -2.83 22.82 3.55
N ALA A 22 -3.11 22.18 2.41
CA ALA A 22 -2.11 21.53 1.55
C ALA A 22 -0.98 22.45 1.01
N GLY A 23 -1.07 23.78 1.19
CA GLY A 23 -0.19 24.75 0.53
C GLY A 23 0.79 25.54 1.40
N ALA A 24 0.72 25.51 2.74
CA ALA A 24 1.47 26.49 3.54
C ALA A 24 1.71 26.13 5.02
N ALA A 25 2.19 24.92 5.34
CA ALA A 25 2.38 24.51 6.74
C ALA A 25 3.70 23.78 7.04
N GLY A 26 4.77 24.10 6.33
CA GLY A 26 6.08 23.50 6.58
C GLY A 26 6.12 21.99 6.27
N PRO A 27 7.00 21.22 6.94
CA PRO A 27 7.14 19.78 6.71
C PRO A 27 5.85 19.00 7.04
N ASP A 28 5.59 17.92 6.29
CA ASP A 28 4.49 17.00 6.61
C ASP A 28 4.83 16.18 7.86
N LEU A 29 4.32 16.65 9.01
CA LEU A 29 4.48 15.96 10.28
C LEU A 29 3.84 14.57 10.28
N THR A 30 2.81 14.31 9.47
CA THR A 30 2.21 12.97 9.37
C THR A 30 3.24 11.96 8.89
N SER A 31 4.01 12.32 7.85
CA SER A 31 5.06 11.49 7.28
C SER A 31 6.23 11.26 8.24
N LEU A 32 6.47 12.15 9.21
CA LEU A 32 7.51 11.98 10.22
C LEU A 32 7.20 10.80 11.17
N PHE A 33 5.93 10.63 11.56
CA PHE A 33 5.53 9.53 12.45
C PHE A 33 5.35 8.20 11.72
N ILE A 34 5.02 8.23 10.43
CA ILE A 34 4.92 7.01 9.61
C ILE A 34 6.31 6.37 9.49
N GLY A 35 6.43 5.12 9.93
CA GLY A 35 7.72 4.40 9.93
C GLY A 35 8.64 4.77 11.10
N SER A 36 8.17 5.56 12.07
CA SER A 36 8.95 5.89 13.27
C SER A 36 9.20 4.70 14.21
N GLU A 37 8.47 3.59 14.03
CA GLU A 37 8.60 2.38 14.86
C GLU A 37 8.48 2.66 16.37
N GLY A 38 7.68 3.67 16.75
CA GLY A 38 7.42 4.04 18.15
C GLY A 38 8.49 4.93 18.79
N THR A 39 9.49 5.39 18.05
CA THR A 39 10.60 6.20 18.59
C THR A 39 10.24 7.67 18.83
N LEU A 40 9.19 8.17 18.18
CA LEU A 40 8.83 9.60 18.21
C LEU A 40 7.60 9.91 19.07
N GLY A 41 6.88 8.90 19.55
CA GLY A 41 5.66 9.05 20.33
C GLY A 41 4.70 7.88 20.16
N ILE A 42 3.57 7.94 20.84
CA ILE A 42 2.52 6.92 20.82
C ILE A 42 1.36 7.42 19.96
N ILE A 43 1.09 6.76 18.84
CA ILE A 43 -0.07 7.05 17.99
C ILE A 43 -1.33 6.53 18.69
N THR A 44 -2.25 7.42 19.05
CA THR A 44 -3.49 7.09 19.76
C THR A 44 -4.72 7.07 18.85
N LYS A 45 -4.71 7.84 17.76
CA LYS A 45 -5.78 7.83 16.74
C LYS A 45 -5.20 8.00 15.34
N VAL A 46 -5.89 7.42 14.36
CA VAL A 46 -5.54 7.49 12.94
C VAL A 46 -6.77 7.83 12.13
N TRP A 47 -6.65 8.81 11.25
CA TRP A 47 -7.65 9.11 10.23
C TRP A 47 -7.22 8.48 8.91
N LEU A 48 -8.08 7.65 8.31
CA LEU A 48 -7.81 6.92 7.07
C LEU A 48 -8.76 7.35 5.96
N ARG A 49 -8.26 7.38 4.73
CA ARG A 49 -9.09 7.54 3.54
C ARG A 49 -9.84 6.23 3.27
N ALA A 50 -11.17 6.30 3.28
CA ALA A 50 -12.05 5.19 2.93
C ALA A 50 -12.46 5.25 1.45
N HIS A 51 -12.81 4.10 0.89
CA HIS A 51 -13.30 3.96 -0.47
C HIS A 51 -14.63 3.18 -0.48
N PRO A 52 -15.54 3.45 -1.44
CA PRO A 52 -16.75 2.64 -1.61
C PRO A 52 -16.41 1.16 -1.88
N LEU A 53 -17.33 0.27 -1.50
CA LEU A 53 -17.22 -1.14 -1.84
C LEU A 53 -17.31 -1.32 -3.36
N PRO A 54 -16.43 -2.14 -3.97
CA PRO A 54 -16.49 -2.40 -5.41
C PRO A 54 -17.75 -3.20 -5.75
N SER A 55 -18.46 -2.80 -6.80
CA SER A 55 -19.64 -3.52 -7.29
C SER A 55 -19.30 -4.86 -7.96
N CYS A 56 -18.05 -5.05 -8.40
CA CYS A 56 -17.57 -6.27 -9.03
C CYS A 56 -16.11 -6.52 -8.68
N THR A 57 -15.73 -7.80 -8.50
CA THR A 57 -14.35 -8.25 -8.36
C THR A 57 -14.09 -9.39 -9.32
N LYS A 58 -12.99 -9.33 -10.08
CA LYS A 58 -12.53 -10.40 -10.98
C LYS A 58 -11.09 -10.78 -10.66
N LYS A 59 -10.80 -12.08 -10.73
CA LYS A 59 -9.46 -12.64 -10.58
C LYS A 59 -9.11 -13.40 -11.85
N ALA A 60 -7.86 -13.29 -12.28
CA ALA A 60 -7.32 -14.02 -13.42
C ALA A 60 -5.89 -14.46 -13.12
N ALA A 61 -5.48 -15.57 -13.73
CA ALA A 61 -4.12 -16.08 -13.66
C ALA A 61 -3.62 -16.40 -15.07
N PHE A 62 -2.34 -16.14 -15.32
CA PHE A 62 -1.70 -16.35 -16.61
C PHE A 62 -0.38 -17.08 -16.39
N ARG A 63 -0.05 -18.01 -17.29
CA ARG A 63 1.24 -18.72 -17.29
C ARG A 63 2.15 -18.14 -18.35
N PHE A 64 3.44 -18.06 -18.04
CA PHE A 64 4.48 -17.60 -18.93
C PHE A 64 5.54 -18.68 -19.12
N LYS A 65 6.20 -18.70 -20.28
CA LYS A 65 7.28 -19.66 -20.58
C LYS A 65 8.55 -19.40 -19.76
N SER A 66 8.75 -18.18 -19.27
CA SER A 66 9.86 -17.81 -18.41
C SER A 66 9.46 -16.69 -17.46
N PHE A 67 10.16 -16.60 -16.33
CA PHE A 67 9.95 -15.53 -15.36
C PHE A 67 10.24 -14.14 -15.96
N ALA A 68 11.30 -14.04 -16.78
CA ALA A 68 11.66 -12.80 -17.48
C ALA A 68 10.54 -12.30 -18.40
N ALA A 69 9.88 -13.20 -19.14
CA ALA A 69 8.75 -12.85 -20.00
C ALA A 69 7.55 -12.32 -19.19
N ALA A 70 7.32 -12.88 -18.00
CA ALA A 70 6.25 -12.43 -17.10
C ALA A 70 6.54 -11.04 -16.52
N VAL A 71 7.77 -10.79 -16.05
CA VAL A 71 8.22 -9.48 -15.56
C VAL A 71 8.05 -8.40 -16.63
N GLU A 72 8.49 -8.70 -17.86
CA GLU A 72 8.37 -7.76 -18.99
C GLU A 72 6.90 -7.46 -19.32
N THR A 73 6.05 -8.49 -19.30
CA THR A 73 4.60 -8.32 -19.52
C THR A 73 3.96 -7.44 -18.44
N MET A 74 4.29 -7.66 -17.17
CA MET A 74 3.78 -6.84 -16.06
C MET A 74 4.27 -5.39 -16.16
N ARG A 75 5.55 -5.19 -16.47
CA ARG A 75 6.14 -3.87 -16.67
C ARG A 75 5.43 -3.14 -17.80
N SER A 76 5.19 -3.81 -18.92
CA SER A 76 4.47 -3.25 -20.07
C SER A 76 3.03 -2.89 -19.68
N ALA A 77 2.29 -3.78 -19.02
CA ALA A 77 0.91 -3.53 -18.62
C ALA A 77 0.77 -2.27 -17.74
N VAL A 78 1.63 -2.12 -16.72
CA VAL A 78 1.62 -0.94 -15.83
C VAL A 78 2.00 0.33 -16.59
N ARG A 79 3.01 0.26 -17.49
CA ARG A 79 3.39 1.42 -18.33
C ARG A 79 2.28 1.84 -19.31
N HIS A 80 1.41 0.92 -19.73
CA HIS A 80 0.23 1.21 -20.55
C HIS A 80 -1.00 1.60 -19.69
N GLY A 81 -0.82 1.87 -18.40
CA GLY A 81 -1.87 2.40 -17.53
C GLY A 81 -2.78 1.35 -16.91
N ALA A 82 -2.45 0.05 -16.98
CA ALA A 82 -3.19 -0.95 -16.24
C ALA A 82 -3.01 -0.74 -14.72
N THR A 83 -4.12 -0.58 -14.00
CA THR A 83 -4.15 -0.40 -12.54
C THR A 83 -4.93 -1.55 -11.86
N PRO A 84 -4.46 -2.81 -11.97
CA PRO A 84 -5.11 -3.91 -11.27
C PRO A 84 -5.03 -3.70 -9.76
N ALA A 85 -6.07 -4.09 -9.03
CA ALA A 85 -6.07 -4.00 -7.56
C ALA A 85 -4.92 -4.81 -6.93
N VAL A 86 -4.57 -5.95 -7.54
CA VAL A 86 -3.40 -6.75 -7.17
C VAL A 86 -2.79 -7.33 -8.44
N LEU A 87 -1.48 -7.21 -8.59
CA LEU A 87 -0.69 -7.90 -9.61
C LEU A 87 0.49 -8.56 -8.92
N ARG A 88 0.55 -9.90 -9.00
CA ARG A 88 1.60 -10.69 -8.34
C ARG A 88 2.17 -11.70 -9.32
N LEU A 89 3.49 -11.80 -9.31
CA LEU A 89 4.23 -12.81 -10.04
C LEU A 89 4.74 -13.85 -9.06
N TYR A 90 4.61 -15.12 -9.43
CA TYR A 90 5.18 -16.24 -8.70
C TYR A 90 6.28 -16.86 -9.54
N ASP A 91 7.37 -17.29 -8.89
CA ASP A 91 8.40 -18.06 -9.58
C ASP A 91 7.93 -19.50 -9.87
N GLU A 92 8.77 -20.31 -10.49
CA GLU A 92 8.42 -21.71 -10.82
C GLU A 92 8.13 -22.55 -9.57
N ARG A 93 8.91 -22.36 -8.49
CA ARG A 93 8.78 -23.15 -7.26
C ARG A 93 7.48 -22.82 -6.55
N GLU A 94 7.16 -21.54 -6.44
CA GLU A 94 5.91 -21.04 -5.86
C GLU A 94 4.71 -21.46 -6.72
N SER A 95 4.82 -21.35 -8.05
CA SER A 95 3.74 -21.75 -8.97
C SER A 95 3.39 -23.24 -8.85
N LYS A 96 4.40 -24.10 -8.67
CA LYS A 96 4.20 -25.55 -8.42
C LYS A 96 3.54 -25.84 -7.08
N ARG A 97 3.82 -25.05 -6.04
CA ARG A 97 3.19 -25.18 -4.72
C ARG A 97 1.75 -24.67 -4.69
N SER A 98 1.48 -23.57 -5.38
CA SER A 98 0.17 -22.90 -5.34
C SER A 98 -0.86 -23.50 -6.30
N HIS A 99 -0.44 -24.30 -7.28
CA HIS A 99 -1.33 -24.89 -8.30
C HIS A 99 -1.26 -26.43 -8.38
N GLY A 100 -0.91 -27.12 -7.28
CA GLY A 100 -0.95 -28.59 -7.15
C GLY A 100 -2.35 -29.20 -6.98
N GLY A 101 -3.37 -28.60 -7.59
CA GLY A 101 -4.75 -29.07 -7.59
C GLY A 101 -5.50 -28.49 -8.79
N ASP A 102 -5.77 -29.34 -9.76
CA ASP A 102 -6.75 -29.29 -10.85
C ASP A 102 -7.08 -27.92 -11.47
N GLY A 103 -6.41 -27.68 -12.59
CA GLY A 103 -6.82 -26.83 -13.70
C GLY A 103 -6.12 -27.32 -14.96
#